data_AF-K9GJB2-F1
#
_entry.id   AF-K9GJB2-F1
#
_cell.length_a   1.000
_cell.length_b   1.000
_cell.length_c   1.000
_cell.angle_alpha   90.00
_cell.angle_beta   90.00
_cell.angle_gamma   90.00
#
_symmetry.space_group_name_H-M   'P 1'
#
loop_
_entity.id
_entity.type
_entity.pdbx_description
1 polymer ?
#
loop_
_entity_poly.entity_id
_entity_poly.type
_entity_poly.pdbx_seq_one_letter_code
_entity_poly.pdbx_strand_id
1 'polypeptide(L)'
;MSAPRRIRPWRAIETFQNATQLLRSSRAPNPRINQLSSPMANRAISYTTNNQINQATTKPSPSPSSSATKSTPSASTPIPTGVPTSRVPGPTPSRATTENISKTGLSDKPLELESPAEERIDWTRSFHGLSATPFPKEAADILLAETDPDEVEIKPDGILYLPEIKYRRILNRAFGPGGWGLVPRSESIVTPKTVTREYALVCNGRLVSVARGEQDYFSPDGIPTATEGCRSNALVRCCKDLGIASELWDPRWIRKYKAKYTREVFVEHVVNKRKTKIWTRKDDPVGYPWKETGGK
;
A
#
# COMPACT_ATOMS: atom_id res chain seq x y z
N MET A 1 18.22 46.17 29.48
CA MET A 1 17.66 46.32 30.85
C MET A 1 16.15 46.15 30.76
N SER A 2 15.54 45.35 31.64
CA SER A 2 14.13 44.94 31.52
C SER A 2 13.17 45.89 32.21
N ALA A 3 11.97 46.08 31.65
CA ALA A 3 10.87 46.80 32.27
C ALA A 3 9.54 46.05 32.09
N PRO A 4 8.91 45.54 33.17
CA PRO A 4 7.57 44.93 33.10
C PRO A 4 6.50 45.85 33.70
N ARG A 5 5.61 46.41 32.85
CA ARG A 5 4.37 47.06 33.33
C ARG A 5 3.28 46.00 33.57
N ARG A 6 2.71 45.96 34.77
CA ARG A 6 1.60 45.05 35.10
C ARG A 6 0.23 45.65 34.76
N ILE A 7 -0.54 44.90 33.98
CA ILE A 7 -1.98 44.57 34.11
C ILE A 7 -2.90 45.64 34.73
N ARG A 8 -3.95 46.03 33.98
CA ARG A 8 -5.20 46.60 34.53
C ARG A 8 -6.25 45.49 34.69
N PRO A 9 -7.01 45.43 35.80
CA PRO A 9 -8.23 44.60 35.92
C PRO A 9 -9.51 45.43 35.72
N TRP A 10 -10.54 44.86 35.11
CA TRP A 10 -11.92 45.38 35.16
C TRP A 10 -12.92 44.25 35.44
N ARG A 11 -13.59 44.35 36.59
CA ARG A 11 -14.92 43.79 36.87
C ARG A 11 -15.96 44.71 36.21
N ALA A 12 -17.23 44.37 36.01
CA ALA A 12 -17.97 43.10 35.91
C ALA A 12 -19.39 43.48 35.40
N ILE A 13 -20.28 42.51 35.19
CA ILE A 13 -21.74 42.66 35.38
C ILE A 13 -22.32 41.25 35.60
N GLU A 14 -23.23 41.12 36.56
CA GLU A 14 -23.95 39.89 36.91
C GLU A 14 -25.47 40.09 36.73
N THR A 15 -26.25 39.12 37.24
CA THR A 15 -27.72 39.03 37.32
C THR A 15 -28.39 38.40 36.07
N PHE A 16 -29.04 37.23 36.16
CA PHE A 16 -30.15 36.72 37.01
C PHE A 16 -31.54 37.19 36.49
N GLN A 17 -32.64 36.42 36.56
CA GLN A 17 -32.89 35.12 37.21
C GLN A 17 -34.17 34.43 36.66
N ASN A 18 -34.29 33.09 36.84
CA ASN A 18 -35.53 32.33 37.15
C ASN A 18 -36.72 32.33 36.14
N ALA A 19 -37.61 31.34 36.07
CA ALA A 19 -37.74 29.98 36.66
C ALA A 19 -38.55 29.10 35.63
N THR A 20 -39.24 27.96 35.85
CA THR A 20 -39.73 27.22 37.04
C THR A 20 -39.93 25.74 36.69
N GLN A 21 -40.01 24.85 37.68
CA GLN A 21 -40.41 23.44 37.50
C GLN A 21 -41.94 23.26 37.46
N LEU A 22 -42.40 22.14 36.88
CA LEU A 22 -43.51 21.35 37.44
C LEU A 22 -43.28 19.85 37.17
N LEU A 23 -43.62 19.00 38.14
CA LEU A 23 -43.58 17.53 38.02
C LEU A 23 -44.89 16.97 37.45
N ARG A 24 -44.80 15.86 36.70
CA ARG A 24 -45.73 14.72 36.87
C ARG A 24 -45.09 13.41 36.43
N SER A 25 -45.43 12.34 37.15
CA SER A 25 -44.92 10.98 36.93
C SER A 25 -46.05 10.06 36.48
N SER A 26 -45.81 9.22 35.48
CA SER A 26 -46.62 8.03 35.22
C SER A 26 -45.91 6.97 34.36
N ARG A 27 -45.40 5.94 35.05
CA ARG A 27 -45.49 4.50 34.69
C ARG A 27 -44.93 4.04 33.32
N ALA A 28 -43.81 3.29 33.36
CA ALA A 28 -43.32 2.48 32.24
C ALA A 28 -44.17 1.21 32.01
N PRO A 29 -44.00 0.56 30.85
CA PRO A 29 -43.52 -0.83 30.86
C PRO A 29 -42.29 -1.07 29.97
N ASN A 30 -41.58 -2.17 30.21
CA ASN A 30 -40.34 -2.55 29.52
C ASN A 30 -40.59 -3.28 28.16
N PRO A 31 -39.58 -3.43 27.28
CA PRO A 31 -39.79 -3.74 25.87
C PRO A 31 -39.99 -5.23 25.56
N ARG A 32 -40.60 -5.50 24.39
CA ARG A 32 -40.45 -6.80 23.70
C ARG A 32 -39.30 -6.73 22.70
N ILE A 33 -38.38 -7.67 22.83
CA ILE A 33 -37.31 -7.93 21.87
C ILE A 33 -37.90 -8.65 20.66
N ASN A 34 -37.62 -8.18 19.44
CA ASN A 34 -37.67 -8.98 18.23
C ASN A 34 -36.27 -8.97 17.60
N GLN A 35 -35.59 -10.11 17.64
CA GLN A 35 -34.33 -10.30 16.92
C GLN A 35 -34.66 -10.58 15.45
N LEU A 36 -34.10 -9.79 14.53
CA LEU A 36 -33.96 -10.18 13.13
C LEU A 36 -32.47 -10.35 12.81
N SER A 37 -32.01 -11.58 12.98
CA SER A 37 -30.60 -11.97 12.81
C SER A 37 -30.23 -12.08 11.34
N SER A 38 -30.15 -10.96 10.62
CA SER A 38 -29.62 -10.92 9.26
C SER A 38 -28.11 -11.15 9.27
N PRO A 39 -27.58 -12.26 8.70
CA PRO A 39 -26.15 -12.49 8.67
C PRO A 39 -25.48 -11.48 7.72
N MET A 40 -24.56 -10.67 8.26
CA MET A 40 -23.64 -9.87 7.44
C MET A 40 -22.74 -10.81 6.64
N ALA A 41 -23.12 -11.10 5.40
CA ALA A 41 -22.27 -11.80 4.46
C ALA A 41 -21.02 -10.95 4.18
N ASN A 42 -19.85 -11.41 4.64
CA ASN A 42 -18.56 -10.82 4.33
C ASN A 42 -18.30 -10.91 2.81
N ARG A 43 -18.72 -9.88 2.06
CA ARG A 43 -18.32 -9.68 0.67
C ARG A 43 -16.83 -9.33 0.64
N ALA A 44 -15.99 -10.36 0.58
CA ALA A 44 -14.65 -10.23 0.06
C ALA A 44 -14.75 -9.73 -1.39
N ILE A 45 -14.40 -8.46 -1.62
CA ILE A 45 -14.29 -7.89 -2.97
C ILE A 45 -12.93 -8.33 -3.50
N SER A 46 -12.89 -9.54 -4.06
CA SER A 46 -11.73 -10.03 -4.81
C SER A 46 -11.61 -9.21 -6.10
N TYR A 47 -10.48 -8.53 -6.30
CA TYR A 47 -10.19 -7.79 -7.53
C TYR A 47 -9.77 -8.75 -8.65
N THR A 48 -10.73 -9.48 -9.22
CA THR A 48 -10.48 -10.33 -10.40
C THR A 48 -10.30 -9.47 -11.65
N THR A 49 -9.04 -9.21 -12.01
CA THR A 49 -8.64 -8.58 -13.29
C THR A 49 -9.07 -9.45 -14.47
N ASN A 50 -10.31 -9.26 -14.92
CA ASN A 50 -10.95 -10.10 -15.94
C ASN A 50 -10.55 -9.67 -17.36
N ASN A 51 -9.32 -10.02 -17.76
CA ASN A 51 -8.75 -9.63 -19.05
C ASN A 51 -8.77 -10.81 -20.04
N GLN A 52 -9.80 -10.88 -20.87
CA GLN A 52 -9.93 -11.87 -21.95
C GLN A 52 -8.99 -11.51 -23.12
N ILE A 53 -8.10 -12.44 -23.49
CA ILE A 53 -7.30 -12.36 -24.72
C ILE A 53 -7.56 -13.63 -25.53
N ASN A 54 -8.32 -13.50 -26.61
CA ASN A 54 -8.47 -14.55 -27.61
C ASN A 54 -7.14 -14.73 -28.36
N GLN A 55 -6.60 -15.94 -28.39
CA GLN A 55 -5.45 -16.25 -29.24
C GLN A 55 -5.91 -16.47 -30.69
N ALA A 56 -5.19 -15.86 -31.63
CA ALA A 56 -5.19 -16.22 -33.03
C ALA A 56 -3.81 -16.78 -33.40
N THR A 57 -3.77 -17.86 -34.18
CA THR A 57 -2.56 -18.66 -34.41
C THR A 57 -1.82 -18.29 -35.68
N THR A 58 -0.52 -17.99 -35.59
CA THR A 58 0.43 -18.05 -36.72
C THR A 58 1.78 -18.66 -36.31
N LYS A 59 2.54 -19.10 -37.31
CA LYS A 59 3.64 -20.08 -37.22
C LYS A 59 5.00 -19.40 -37.51
N PRO A 60 6.09 -19.70 -36.79
CA PRO A 60 7.41 -19.09 -37.06
C PRO A 60 8.17 -19.80 -38.19
N SER A 61 9.14 -19.08 -38.78
CA SER A 61 10.18 -19.60 -39.68
C SER A 61 11.45 -18.73 -39.56
N PRO A 62 12.67 -19.23 -39.83
CA PRO A 62 13.90 -18.68 -39.22
C PRO A 62 14.75 -17.77 -40.14
N SER A 63 15.86 -17.24 -39.59
CA SER A 63 16.99 -16.66 -40.33
C SER A 63 18.32 -16.96 -39.60
N PRO A 64 19.48 -16.98 -40.29
CA PRO A 64 20.65 -17.77 -39.86
C PRO A 64 21.77 -16.98 -39.16
N SER A 65 22.90 -17.65 -38.94
CA SER A 65 24.03 -17.28 -38.06
C SER A 65 25.31 -16.86 -38.81
N SER A 66 26.42 -16.73 -38.05
CA SER A 66 27.80 -16.38 -38.44
C SER A 66 28.09 -14.86 -38.55
N SER A 67 29.33 -14.38 -38.39
CA SER A 67 30.61 -15.06 -38.12
C SER A 67 31.48 -14.26 -37.11
N ALA A 68 32.70 -14.73 -36.80
CA ALA A 68 33.61 -14.09 -35.83
C ALA A 68 35.02 -13.91 -36.39
N THR A 69 35.75 -12.89 -35.90
CA THR A 69 37.16 -12.64 -36.26
C THR A 69 37.96 -12.18 -35.02
N LYS A 70 39.26 -12.52 -34.97
CA LYS A 70 40.20 -12.15 -33.89
C LYS A 70 41.39 -11.36 -34.46
N SER A 71 41.97 -10.46 -33.66
CA SER A 71 43.37 -10.03 -33.78
C SER A 71 43.91 -9.43 -32.46
N THR A 72 45.24 -9.46 -32.33
CA THR A 72 46.09 -9.11 -31.15
C THR A 72 47.56 -9.05 -31.64
N PRO A 73 48.61 -8.77 -30.83
CA PRO A 73 48.72 -8.09 -29.52
C PRO A 73 49.85 -7.02 -29.45
N SER A 74 49.97 -6.27 -28.33
CA SER A 74 51.22 -5.73 -27.69
C SER A 74 50.87 -4.75 -26.55
N ALA A 75 51.61 -4.58 -25.45
CA ALA A 75 52.68 -5.38 -24.80
C ALA A 75 52.83 -4.99 -23.30
N SER A 76 53.45 -5.87 -22.49
CA SER A 76 54.26 -5.69 -21.23
C SER A 76 54.26 -4.34 -20.45
N THR A 77 54.44 -4.19 -19.11
CA THR A 77 54.75 -5.01 -17.89
C THR A 77 55.03 -3.98 -16.73
N PRO A 78 54.98 -4.20 -15.37
CA PRO A 78 54.89 -5.40 -14.51
C PRO A 78 53.74 -5.35 -13.44
N ILE A 79 53.96 -5.91 -12.23
CA ILE A 79 53.09 -6.05 -11.04
C ILE A 79 53.97 -5.89 -9.77
N PRO A 80 53.40 -5.59 -8.56
CA PRO A 80 53.85 -6.30 -7.35
C PRO A 80 52.71 -6.95 -6.51
N THR A 81 53.08 -8.00 -5.79
CA THR A 81 52.29 -8.84 -4.87
C THR A 81 51.82 -8.12 -3.59
N GLY A 82 50.85 -8.59 -2.80
CA GLY A 82 50.00 -9.79 -2.91
C GLY A 82 49.49 -10.28 -1.52
N VAL A 83 48.36 -11.01 -1.46
CA VAL A 83 47.76 -11.58 -0.23
C VAL A 83 47.13 -12.95 -0.55
N PRO A 84 47.27 -13.99 0.30
CA PRO A 84 46.89 -15.37 -0.07
C PRO A 84 45.38 -15.67 -0.01
N THR A 85 44.96 -16.65 -0.81
CA THR A 85 43.56 -17.08 -0.99
C THR A 85 43.23 -18.31 -0.15
N SER A 86 42.02 -18.35 0.43
CA SER A 86 41.31 -19.60 0.72
C SER A 86 39.96 -19.57 0.00
N ARG A 87 39.80 -20.43 -1.02
CA ARG A 87 38.58 -20.51 -1.84
C ARG A 87 38.33 -21.94 -2.27
N VAL A 88 37.25 -22.53 -1.76
CA VAL A 88 36.77 -23.84 -2.20
C VAL A 88 36.20 -23.73 -3.63
N PRO A 89 36.63 -24.56 -4.60
CA PRO A 89 36.13 -24.51 -5.97
C PRO A 89 34.81 -25.31 -6.12
N GLY A 90 33.72 -24.76 -5.60
CA GLY A 90 32.37 -25.22 -5.98
C GLY A 90 31.98 -24.67 -7.36
N PRO A 91 31.48 -25.49 -8.31
CA PRO A 91 31.07 -25.00 -9.62
C PRO A 91 29.80 -24.15 -9.49
N THR A 92 29.90 -22.85 -9.76
CA THR A 92 28.74 -21.93 -9.74
C THR A 92 27.84 -22.25 -10.94
N PRO A 93 26.57 -22.69 -10.76
CA PRO A 93 25.71 -23.03 -11.87
C PRO A 93 25.22 -21.75 -12.56
N SER A 94 25.81 -21.41 -13.72
CA SER A 94 25.38 -20.30 -14.59
C SER A 94 24.08 -20.63 -15.33
N ARG A 95 23.00 -20.89 -14.58
CA ARG A 95 21.64 -21.15 -15.08
C ARG A 95 20.73 -20.04 -14.58
N ALA A 96 19.88 -19.51 -15.46
CA ALA A 96 18.89 -18.50 -15.09
C ALA A 96 17.95 -19.05 -13.99
N THR A 97 18.00 -18.44 -12.80
CA THR A 97 17.31 -18.92 -11.61
C THR A 97 15.78 -18.75 -11.70
N THR A 98 15.32 -17.81 -12.54
CA THR A 98 13.94 -17.31 -12.57
C THR A 98 12.88 -18.37 -12.86
N GLU A 99 13.13 -19.29 -13.79
CA GLU A 99 12.15 -20.33 -14.17
C GLU A 99 11.83 -21.33 -13.06
N ASN A 100 12.70 -21.45 -12.05
CA ASN A 100 12.51 -22.40 -10.96
C ASN A 100 11.59 -21.82 -9.86
N ILE A 101 11.66 -20.51 -9.60
CA ILE A 101 10.97 -19.82 -8.49
C ILE A 101 9.45 -20.02 -8.56
N SER A 102 8.86 -19.99 -9.76
CA SER A 102 7.43 -20.23 -9.97
C SER A 102 6.99 -21.70 -9.83
N LYS A 103 7.92 -22.62 -9.51
CA LYS A 103 7.68 -24.04 -9.23
C LYS A 103 8.16 -24.47 -7.84
N THR A 104 9.25 -23.87 -7.33
CA THR A 104 9.85 -24.17 -6.02
C THR A 104 9.39 -23.23 -4.92
N GLY A 105 8.72 -22.12 -5.26
CA GLY A 105 8.49 -21.02 -4.34
C GLY A 105 9.74 -20.17 -4.11
N LEU A 106 9.63 -19.21 -3.19
CA LEU A 106 10.72 -18.34 -2.76
C LEU A 106 11.49 -18.89 -1.54
N SER A 107 10.97 -19.91 -0.85
CA SER A 107 11.56 -20.49 0.37
C SER A 107 11.83 -19.45 1.48
N ASP A 108 11.07 -18.35 1.48
CA ASP A 108 11.31 -17.17 2.30
C ASP A 108 10.40 -17.11 3.55
N LYS A 109 9.90 -18.28 3.98
CA LYS A 109 9.14 -18.45 5.23
C LYS A 109 9.91 -17.83 6.41
N PRO A 110 9.24 -17.08 7.31
CA PRO A 110 9.89 -16.55 8.50
C PRO A 110 10.52 -17.68 9.35
N LEU A 111 11.73 -17.43 9.85
CA LEU A 111 12.50 -18.39 10.63
C LEU A 111 11.82 -18.68 11.97
N GLU A 112 11.72 -19.96 12.33
CA GLU A 112 11.22 -20.38 13.64
C GLU A 112 12.39 -20.36 14.63
N LEU A 113 12.32 -19.47 15.63
CA LEU A 113 13.39 -19.27 16.61
C LEU A 113 13.26 -20.24 17.78
N GLU A 114 14.09 -21.27 17.79
CA GLU A 114 14.31 -22.15 18.94
C GLU A 114 15.13 -21.43 20.03
N SER A 115 14.48 -20.50 20.73
CA SER A 115 15.04 -19.80 21.89
C SER A 115 14.11 -19.90 23.09
N PRO A 116 14.61 -20.05 24.33
CA PRO A 116 13.78 -20.01 25.53
C PRO A 116 13.01 -18.68 25.61
N ALA A 117 11.79 -18.73 26.15
CA ALA A 117 10.74 -17.73 25.93
C ALA A 117 10.92 -16.40 26.71
N GLU A 118 12.16 -15.99 26.98
CA GLU A 118 12.47 -14.82 27.78
C GLU A 118 12.66 -13.57 26.88
N GLU A 119 11.80 -12.59 27.11
CA GLU A 119 11.82 -11.19 26.64
C GLU A 119 11.67 -10.87 25.13
N ARG A 120 11.85 -11.82 24.20
CA ARG A 120 11.77 -11.51 22.75
C ARG A 120 10.40 -11.79 22.12
N ILE A 121 9.75 -10.73 21.61
CA ILE A 121 8.45 -10.81 20.90
C ILE A 121 8.67 -11.36 19.48
N ASP A 122 8.13 -12.56 19.21
CA ASP A 122 7.99 -13.07 17.85
C ASP A 122 6.87 -12.33 17.09
N TRP A 123 7.24 -11.34 16.28
CA TRP A 123 6.30 -10.61 15.42
C TRP A 123 5.71 -11.44 14.27
N THR A 124 6.21 -12.65 14.01
CA THR A 124 5.65 -13.54 12.98
C THR A 124 4.36 -14.20 13.46
N ARG A 125 4.23 -14.55 14.75
CA ARG A 125 3.00 -15.18 15.32
C ARG A 125 2.28 -14.35 16.38
N SER A 126 2.94 -13.41 17.06
CA SER A 126 2.35 -12.65 18.18
C SER A 126 1.30 -11.61 17.77
N PHE A 127 0.43 -11.26 18.71
CA PHE A 127 -0.53 -10.15 18.65
C PHE A 127 -0.21 -9.03 19.67
N HIS A 128 1.04 -8.98 20.17
CA HIS A 128 1.48 -8.06 21.21
C HIS A 128 1.10 -6.59 20.94
N GLY A 129 0.51 -5.94 21.95
CA GLY A 129 0.17 -4.52 21.93
C GLY A 129 -1.09 -4.15 21.14
N LEU A 130 -1.69 -5.07 20.38
CA LEU A 130 -2.93 -4.81 19.63
C LEU A 130 -4.06 -4.43 20.57
N SER A 131 -4.72 -3.29 20.30
CA SER A 131 -5.83 -2.73 21.11
C SER A 131 -5.50 -2.42 22.59
N ALA A 132 -4.26 -2.62 23.05
CA ALA A 132 -3.89 -2.46 24.46
C ALA A 132 -3.93 -1.00 24.96
N THR A 133 -3.65 -0.04 24.08
CA THR A 133 -3.64 1.41 24.37
C THR A 133 -3.67 2.20 23.05
N PRO A 134 -4.28 3.40 23.00
CA PRO A 134 -4.24 4.26 21.81
C PRO A 134 -2.83 4.78 21.46
N PHE A 135 -2.71 5.51 20.36
CA PHE A 135 -1.51 6.31 20.08
C PHE A 135 -1.56 7.65 20.82
N PRO A 136 -0.41 8.28 21.13
CA PRO A 136 -0.38 9.64 21.66
C PRO A 136 -1.15 10.61 20.76
N LYS A 137 -1.76 11.64 21.36
CA LYS A 137 -2.65 12.56 20.62
C LYS A 137 -1.96 13.18 19.40
N GLU A 138 -0.71 13.60 19.53
CA GLU A 138 0.10 14.18 18.44
C GLU A 138 0.21 13.25 17.22
N ALA A 139 0.37 11.95 17.46
CA ALA A 139 0.38 10.95 16.38
C ALA A 139 -1.04 10.73 15.81
N ALA A 140 -2.07 10.65 16.66
CA ALA A 140 -3.46 10.51 16.22
C ALA A 140 -3.92 11.70 15.36
N ASP A 141 -3.61 12.93 15.77
CA ASP A 141 -3.91 14.17 15.03
C ASP A 141 -3.21 14.20 13.65
N ILE A 142 -2.07 13.51 13.48
CA ILE A 142 -1.37 13.34 12.18
C ILE A 142 -1.99 12.22 11.33
N LEU A 143 -2.40 11.10 11.94
CA LEU A 143 -2.93 9.92 11.25
C LEU A 143 -4.37 10.13 10.77
N LEU A 144 -5.14 10.93 11.49
CA LEU A 144 -6.55 11.26 11.22
C LEU A 144 -6.73 12.60 10.49
N ALA A 145 -5.63 13.22 10.02
CA ALA A 145 -5.69 14.45 9.24
C ALA A 145 -6.40 14.25 7.89
N GLU A 146 -7.10 15.28 7.42
CA GLU A 146 -7.76 15.28 6.11
C GLU A 146 -6.74 15.04 4.98
N THR A 147 -7.18 14.32 3.94
CA THR A 147 -6.36 13.97 2.78
C THR A 147 -6.26 15.16 1.84
N ASP A 148 -5.03 15.65 1.62
CA ASP A 148 -4.78 16.72 0.64
C ASP A 148 -5.30 16.31 -0.76
N PRO A 149 -6.28 17.03 -1.34
CA PRO A 149 -6.83 16.71 -2.65
C PRO A 149 -5.79 16.71 -3.78
N ASP A 150 -4.71 17.49 -3.66
CA ASP A 150 -3.66 17.54 -4.67
C ASP A 150 -2.60 16.44 -4.50
N GLU A 151 -2.72 15.61 -3.46
CA GLU A 151 -2.00 14.34 -3.32
C GLU A 151 -2.78 13.12 -3.84
N VAL A 152 -4.06 13.26 -4.21
CA VAL A 152 -4.95 12.15 -4.59
C VAL A 152 -5.01 11.93 -6.11
N GLU A 153 -4.72 10.69 -6.51
CA GLU A 153 -4.69 10.26 -7.90
C GLU A 153 -5.99 9.55 -8.32
N ILE A 154 -6.22 9.46 -9.63
CA ILE A 154 -7.33 8.69 -10.22
C ILE A 154 -6.82 7.75 -11.32
N LYS A 155 -7.16 6.47 -11.21
CA LYS A 155 -6.92 5.49 -12.28
C LYS A 155 -7.87 5.72 -13.47
N PRO A 156 -7.54 5.26 -14.69
CA PRO A 156 -8.43 5.36 -15.86
C PRO A 156 -9.81 4.71 -15.68
N ASP A 157 -9.92 3.68 -14.83
CA ASP A 157 -11.17 3.01 -14.42
C ASP A 157 -12.04 3.86 -13.47
N GLY A 158 -11.50 4.96 -12.96
CA GLY A 158 -12.14 5.86 -12.02
C GLY A 158 -11.95 5.52 -10.54
N ILE A 159 -11.05 4.60 -10.17
CA ILE A 159 -10.69 4.35 -8.76
C ILE A 159 -9.74 5.44 -8.27
N LEU A 160 -10.11 6.10 -7.18
CA LEU A 160 -9.23 7.06 -6.48
C LEU A 160 -8.21 6.31 -5.63
N TYR A 161 -6.98 6.83 -5.54
CA TYR A 161 -5.95 6.30 -4.65
C TYR A 161 -4.99 7.38 -4.18
N LEU A 162 -4.47 7.24 -2.96
CA LEU A 162 -3.31 7.99 -2.50
C LEU A 162 -2.04 7.21 -2.88
N PRO A 163 -0.99 7.83 -3.45
CA PRO A 163 0.26 7.14 -3.75
C PRO A 163 0.95 6.58 -2.50
N GLU A 164 1.54 5.39 -2.63
CA GLU A 164 2.16 4.65 -1.53
C GLU A 164 3.18 5.45 -0.70
N ILE A 165 3.98 6.29 -1.38
CA ILE A 165 4.98 7.18 -0.76
C ILE A 165 4.36 8.16 0.23
N LYS A 166 3.10 8.58 0.04
CA LYS A 166 2.40 9.51 0.95
C LYS A 166 2.10 8.83 2.28
N TYR A 167 1.63 7.57 2.26
CA TYR A 167 1.45 6.77 3.48
C TYR A 167 2.76 6.64 4.27
N ARG A 168 3.89 6.35 3.61
CA ARG A 168 5.21 6.30 4.28
C ARG A 168 5.60 7.64 4.90
N ARG A 169 5.29 8.77 4.24
CA ARG A 169 5.51 10.11 4.80
C ARG A 169 4.63 10.38 6.02
N ILE A 170 3.37 9.95 6.02
CA ILE A 170 2.45 10.09 7.15
C ILE A 170 2.92 9.23 8.33
N LEU A 171 3.32 7.97 8.11
CA LEU A 171 3.90 7.11 9.14
C LEU A 171 5.20 7.68 9.73
N ASN A 172 6.09 8.21 8.88
CA ASN A 172 7.31 8.88 9.33
C ASN A 172 7.03 10.17 10.12
N ARG A 173 5.93 10.89 9.84
CA ARG A 173 5.49 12.05 10.62
C ARG A 173 4.87 11.66 11.96
N ALA A 174 4.08 10.59 11.99
CA ALA A 174 3.34 10.15 13.19
C ALA A 174 4.20 9.35 14.19
N PHE A 175 5.19 8.59 13.71
CA PHE A 175 5.98 7.66 14.54
C PHE A 175 7.50 7.89 14.45
N GLY A 176 7.97 8.71 13.52
CA GLY A 176 9.39 8.87 13.21
C GLY A 176 9.95 7.73 12.33
N PRO A 177 11.06 7.97 11.61
CA PRO A 177 11.81 6.90 10.94
C PRO A 177 12.27 5.84 11.95
N GLY A 178 12.01 4.57 11.67
CA GLY A 178 12.30 3.45 12.58
C GLY A 178 11.23 3.20 13.66
N GLY A 179 10.29 4.13 13.88
CA GLY A 179 9.14 3.91 14.77
C GLY A 179 8.09 2.95 14.24
N TRP A 180 8.20 2.50 12.97
CA TRP A 180 7.27 1.58 12.34
C TRP A 180 7.96 0.61 11.37
N GLY A 181 7.33 -0.52 11.08
CA GLY A 181 7.80 -1.48 10.09
C GLY A 181 6.74 -2.49 9.65
N LEU A 182 6.94 -3.09 8.47
CA LEU A 182 6.20 -4.28 8.02
C LEU A 182 6.99 -5.56 8.31
N VAL A 183 6.37 -6.47 9.03
CA VAL A 183 6.90 -7.81 9.34
C VAL A 183 6.21 -8.85 8.45
N PRO A 184 6.93 -9.72 7.72
CA PRO A 184 6.32 -10.82 7.00
C PRO A 184 5.75 -11.87 7.97
N ARG A 185 4.48 -12.24 7.78
CA ARG A 185 3.77 -13.27 8.55
C ARG A 185 3.83 -14.65 7.90
N SER A 186 3.73 -14.70 6.57
CA SER A 186 3.75 -15.94 5.78
C SER A 186 5.03 -16.08 4.94
N GLU A 187 5.23 -17.25 4.34
CA GLU A 187 6.00 -17.39 3.10
C GLU A 187 5.32 -16.63 1.95
N SER A 188 6.08 -16.23 0.93
CA SER A 188 5.57 -15.59 -0.28
C SER A 188 5.02 -16.62 -1.26
N ILE A 189 3.71 -16.58 -1.51
CA ILE A 189 3.04 -17.48 -2.45
C ILE A 189 3.18 -16.89 -3.87
N VAL A 190 3.99 -17.54 -4.70
CA VAL A 190 4.16 -17.21 -6.12
C VAL A 190 3.23 -18.09 -6.95
N THR A 191 2.26 -17.47 -7.63
CA THR A 191 1.41 -18.14 -8.63
C THR A 191 1.80 -17.66 -10.04
N PRO A 192 1.44 -18.36 -11.13
CA PRO A 192 1.85 -18.00 -12.49
C PRO A 192 1.47 -16.60 -13.01
N LYS A 193 0.71 -15.80 -12.24
CA LYS A 193 0.29 -14.43 -12.58
C LYS A 193 0.40 -13.42 -11.43
N THR A 194 0.56 -13.85 -10.18
CA THR A 194 0.53 -12.94 -9.02
C THR A 194 1.36 -13.47 -7.86
N VAL A 195 2.01 -12.56 -7.12
CA VAL A 195 2.70 -12.83 -5.86
C VAL A 195 1.82 -12.33 -4.72
N THR A 196 1.58 -13.15 -3.69
CA THR A 196 0.81 -12.76 -2.51
C THR A 196 1.47 -13.22 -1.20
N ARG A 197 1.42 -12.37 -0.17
CA ARG A 197 2.03 -12.61 1.13
C ARG A 197 1.30 -11.86 2.23
N GLU A 198 1.26 -12.43 3.43
CA GLU A 198 0.74 -11.78 4.62
C GLU A 198 1.81 -10.99 5.35
N TYR A 199 1.48 -9.77 5.79
CA TYR A 199 2.33 -8.89 6.59
C TYR A 199 1.57 -8.31 7.77
N ALA A 200 2.29 -8.04 8.86
CA ALA A 200 1.85 -7.21 9.96
C ALA A 200 2.47 -5.81 9.87
N LEU A 201 1.68 -4.77 10.15
CA LEU A 201 2.19 -3.44 10.48
C LEU A 201 2.41 -3.35 11.99
N VAL A 202 3.63 -3.00 12.38
CA VAL A 202 4.03 -2.75 13.77
C VAL A 202 4.42 -1.27 13.89
N CYS A 203 3.89 -0.58 14.90
CA CYS A 203 4.19 0.83 15.18
C CYS A 203 4.43 1.03 16.68
N ASN A 204 5.54 1.70 17.05
CA ASN A 204 6.00 1.91 18.42
C ASN A 204 5.92 0.65 19.29
N GLY A 205 6.45 -0.47 18.79
CA GLY A 205 6.49 -1.75 19.50
C GLY A 205 5.14 -2.45 19.70
N ARG A 206 4.10 -2.10 18.93
CA ARG A 206 2.75 -2.71 19.01
C ARG A 206 2.26 -3.14 17.63
N LEU A 207 1.58 -4.29 17.57
CA LEU A 207 0.84 -4.71 16.38
C LEU A 207 -0.32 -3.73 16.12
N VAL A 208 -0.43 -3.25 14.89
CA VAL A 208 -1.51 -2.36 14.43
C VAL A 208 -2.54 -3.13 13.62
N SER A 209 -2.09 -3.82 12.58
CA SER A 209 -2.96 -4.50 11.60
C SER A 209 -2.21 -5.65 10.93
N VAL A 210 -2.96 -6.61 10.38
CA VAL A 210 -2.44 -7.71 9.56
C VAL A 210 -3.20 -7.71 8.24
N ALA A 211 -2.47 -7.62 7.13
CA ALA A 211 -3.05 -7.63 5.79
C ALA A 211 -2.26 -8.55 4.85
N ARG A 212 -2.99 -9.18 3.93
CA ARG A 212 -2.41 -9.87 2.78
C ARG A 212 -2.22 -8.87 1.65
N GLY A 213 -0.97 -8.72 1.20
CA GLY A 213 -0.60 -8.02 -0.01
C GLY A 213 -0.71 -8.92 -1.22
N GLU A 214 -0.94 -8.34 -2.40
CA GLU A 214 -0.96 -9.04 -3.68
C GLU A 214 -0.46 -8.11 -4.79
N GLN A 215 0.21 -8.69 -5.81
CA GLN A 215 0.70 -7.94 -6.97
C GLN A 215 0.85 -8.86 -8.20
N ASP A 216 0.13 -8.51 -9.27
CA ASP A 216 0.15 -9.20 -10.54
C ASP A 216 1.46 -8.97 -11.32
N TYR A 217 1.86 -9.96 -12.13
CA TYR A 217 3.02 -9.91 -13.01
C TYR A 217 2.78 -10.67 -14.32
N PHE A 218 3.54 -10.34 -15.37
CA PHE A 218 3.34 -10.88 -16.73
C PHE A 218 4.44 -11.82 -17.23
N SER A 219 5.65 -11.76 -16.66
CA SER A 219 6.76 -12.69 -16.92
C SER A 219 7.46 -13.07 -15.60
N PRO A 220 8.12 -14.24 -15.50
CA PRO A 220 8.84 -14.64 -14.29
C PRO A 220 9.89 -13.61 -13.84
N ASP A 221 10.53 -12.89 -14.76
CA ASP A 221 11.52 -11.85 -14.44
C ASP A 221 10.91 -10.63 -13.73
N GLY A 222 9.57 -10.51 -13.74
CA GLY A 222 8.83 -9.53 -12.94
C GLY A 222 8.60 -9.92 -11.47
N ILE A 223 8.92 -11.16 -11.05
CA ILE A 223 8.69 -11.64 -9.67
C ILE A 223 9.36 -10.76 -8.59
N PRO A 224 10.61 -10.26 -8.75
CA PRO A 224 11.23 -9.38 -7.76
C PRO A 224 10.45 -8.06 -7.57
N THR A 225 10.06 -7.41 -8.68
CA THR A 225 9.23 -6.20 -8.68
C THR A 225 7.84 -6.47 -8.09
N ALA A 226 7.27 -7.65 -8.37
CA ALA A 226 5.99 -8.07 -7.80
C ALA A 226 6.06 -8.30 -6.29
N THR A 227 7.19 -8.80 -5.78
CA THR A 227 7.40 -9.02 -4.34
C THR A 227 7.42 -7.70 -3.56
N GLU A 228 8.10 -6.67 -4.05
CA GLU A 228 8.04 -5.32 -3.44
C GLU A 228 6.66 -4.67 -3.62
N GLY A 229 6.03 -4.80 -4.80
CA GLY A 229 4.66 -4.31 -5.00
C GLY A 229 3.63 -4.97 -4.06
N CYS A 230 3.77 -6.26 -3.79
CA CYS A 230 2.98 -7.01 -2.81
C CYS A 230 3.17 -6.45 -1.39
N ARG A 231 4.42 -6.18 -0.99
CA ARG A 231 4.74 -5.53 0.30
C ARG A 231 4.11 -4.15 0.43
N SER A 232 4.19 -3.34 -0.64
CA SER A 232 3.56 -2.02 -0.72
C SER A 232 2.03 -2.07 -0.70
N ASN A 233 1.42 -3.08 -1.35
CA ASN A 233 -0.02 -3.33 -1.29
C ASN A 233 -0.49 -3.67 0.13
N ALA A 234 0.27 -4.48 0.87
CA ALA A 234 0.00 -4.76 2.28
C ALA A 234 0.13 -3.50 3.16
N LEU A 235 1.12 -2.63 2.91
CA LEU A 235 1.32 -1.40 3.67
C LEU A 235 0.07 -0.52 3.68
N VAL A 236 -0.45 -0.19 2.50
CA VAL A 236 -1.60 0.73 2.37
C VAL A 236 -2.89 0.12 2.92
N ARG A 237 -3.02 -1.22 2.92
CA ARG A 237 -4.12 -1.93 3.57
C ARG A 237 -4.05 -1.82 5.09
N CYS A 238 -2.89 -2.09 5.69
CA CYS A 238 -2.69 -1.91 7.14
C CYS A 238 -2.83 -0.45 7.59
N CYS A 239 -2.47 0.53 6.75
CA CYS A 239 -2.61 1.95 7.06
C CYS A 239 -4.07 2.40 7.23
N LYS A 240 -5.03 1.69 6.64
CA LYS A 240 -6.45 2.00 6.76
C LYS A 240 -6.95 1.90 8.20
N ASP A 241 -6.43 0.95 8.97
CA ASP A 241 -6.82 0.74 10.37
C ASP A 241 -6.24 1.79 11.32
N LEU A 242 -5.28 2.60 10.85
CA LEU A 242 -4.82 3.83 11.51
C LEU A 242 -5.67 5.06 11.13
N GLY A 243 -6.66 4.92 10.23
CA GLY A 243 -7.50 5.99 9.71
C GLY A 243 -6.92 6.79 8.54
N ILE A 244 -5.67 6.53 8.15
CA ILE A 244 -4.96 7.27 7.09
C ILE A 244 -5.74 7.14 5.76
N ALA A 245 -6.05 8.29 5.15
CA ALA A 245 -6.78 8.39 3.88
C ALA A 245 -8.13 7.65 3.86
N SER A 246 -8.78 7.53 5.03
CA SER A 246 -10.07 6.86 5.20
C SER A 246 -11.19 7.46 4.33
N GLU A 247 -11.11 8.75 4.00
CA GLU A 247 -11.98 9.46 3.07
C GLU A 247 -12.06 8.83 1.67
N LEU A 248 -10.97 8.21 1.19
CA LEU A 248 -10.94 7.50 -0.10
C LEU A 248 -11.86 6.26 -0.15
N TRP A 249 -12.46 5.90 0.99
CA TRP A 249 -13.43 4.82 1.13
C TRP A 249 -14.86 5.30 1.39
N ASP A 250 -15.12 6.61 1.57
CA ASP A 250 -16.48 7.16 1.68
C ASP A 250 -17.07 7.46 0.29
N PRO A 251 -18.18 6.79 -0.12
CA PRO A 251 -18.86 7.09 -1.37
C PRO A 251 -19.35 8.54 -1.50
N ARG A 252 -19.59 9.27 -0.40
CA ARG A 252 -19.99 10.70 -0.45
C ARG A 252 -18.78 11.58 -0.78
N TRP A 253 -17.66 11.39 -0.10
CA TRP A 253 -16.39 12.06 -0.40
C TRP A 253 -15.94 11.78 -1.84
N ILE A 254 -15.89 10.51 -2.27
CA ILE A 254 -15.47 10.11 -3.63
C ILE A 254 -16.29 10.84 -4.70
N ARG A 255 -17.61 10.97 -4.54
CA ARG A 255 -18.46 11.71 -5.49
C ARG A 255 -18.16 13.21 -5.52
N LYS A 256 -17.97 13.84 -4.34
CA LYS A 256 -17.57 15.26 -4.24
C LYS A 256 -16.21 15.51 -4.90
N TYR A 257 -15.22 14.68 -4.56
CA TYR A 257 -13.87 14.76 -5.11
C TYR A 257 -13.90 14.65 -6.63
N LYS A 258 -14.55 13.60 -7.18
CA LYS A 258 -14.64 13.42 -8.63
C LYS A 258 -15.25 14.63 -9.34
N ALA A 259 -16.37 15.14 -8.85
CA ALA A 259 -17.02 16.31 -9.44
C ALA A 259 -16.14 17.57 -9.41
N LYS A 260 -15.37 17.78 -8.33
CA LYS A 260 -14.50 18.95 -8.18
C LYS A 260 -13.18 18.82 -8.96
N TYR A 261 -12.49 17.70 -8.89
CA TYR A 261 -11.09 17.55 -9.32
C TYR A 261 -10.85 16.68 -10.56
N THR A 262 -11.84 15.91 -11.03
CA THR A 262 -11.63 14.94 -12.13
C THR A 262 -12.52 15.20 -13.34
N ARG A 263 -12.11 14.74 -14.52
CA ARG A 263 -12.92 14.76 -15.75
C ARG A 263 -12.98 13.37 -16.37
N GLU A 264 -14.09 13.08 -17.05
CA GLU A 264 -14.16 11.93 -17.95
C GLU A 264 -13.82 12.38 -19.37
N VAL A 265 -13.02 11.59 -20.10
CA VAL A 265 -12.57 11.93 -21.46
C VAL A 265 -12.82 10.74 -22.40
N PHE A 266 -13.33 11.03 -23.59
CA PHE A 266 -13.39 10.06 -24.69
C PHE A 266 -12.03 9.99 -25.38
N VAL A 267 -11.41 8.82 -25.34
CA VAL A 267 -10.04 8.60 -25.83
C VAL A 267 -9.97 7.49 -26.86
N GLU A 268 -9.02 7.60 -27.78
CA GLU A 268 -8.68 6.58 -28.77
C GLU A 268 -7.30 5.99 -28.48
N HIS A 269 -7.18 4.67 -28.54
CA HIS A 269 -5.90 3.98 -28.37
C HIS A 269 -5.00 4.21 -29.60
N VAL A 270 -3.81 4.77 -29.41
CA VAL A 270 -2.91 5.18 -30.50
C VAL A 270 -2.63 4.03 -31.48
N VAL A 271 -2.34 2.83 -30.97
CA VAL A 271 -2.09 1.62 -31.79
C VAL A 271 -3.39 1.04 -32.39
N ASN A 272 -4.27 0.45 -31.57
CA ASN A 272 -5.39 -0.38 -32.05
C ASN A 272 -6.69 0.38 -32.39
N LYS A 273 -6.69 1.73 -32.33
CA LYS A 273 -7.81 2.61 -32.70
C LYS A 273 -9.13 2.39 -31.94
N ARG A 274 -9.13 1.59 -30.87
CA ARG A 274 -10.31 1.40 -30.02
C ARG A 274 -10.60 2.70 -29.27
N LYS A 275 -11.85 3.15 -29.35
CA LYS A 275 -12.38 4.28 -28.58
C LYS A 275 -12.95 3.77 -27.25
N THR A 276 -12.72 4.52 -26.19
CA THR A 276 -13.24 4.24 -24.84
C THR A 276 -13.42 5.56 -24.07
N LYS A 277 -13.99 5.49 -22.87
CA LYS A 277 -14.14 6.62 -21.94
C LYS A 277 -13.31 6.32 -20.70
N ILE A 278 -12.44 7.23 -20.29
CA ILE A 278 -11.58 7.09 -19.09
C ILE A 278 -11.77 8.25 -18.13
N TRP A 279 -11.37 8.05 -16.88
CA TRP A 279 -11.19 9.13 -15.90
C TRP A 279 -9.75 9.66 -15.91
N THR A 280 -9.58 10.95 -15.62
CA THR A 280 -8.30 11.64 -15.40
C THR A 280 -8.50 12.82 -14.44
N ARG A 281 -7.45 13.36 -13.79
CA ARG A 281 -7.60 14.64 -13.07
C ARG A 281 -7.86 15.78 -14.06
N LYS A 282 -8.41 16.92 -13.61
CA LYS A 282 -8.76 18.05 -14.49
C LYS A 282 -7.54 18.81 -15.01
N ASP A 283 -6.49 18.85 -14.21
CA ASP A 283 -5.16 19.41 -14.45
C ASP A 283 -4.29 18.53 -15.38
N ASP A 284 -4.48 17.21 -15.37
CA ASP A 284 -3.65 16.28 -16.15
C ASP A 284 -3.99 16.20 -17.65
N PRO A 285 -2.99 16.08 -18.56
CA PRO A 285 -3.20 15.65 -19.93
C PRO A 285 -3.43 14.14 -20.02
N VAL A 286 -4.20 13.66 -21.01
CA VAL A 286 -4.33 12.22 -21.27
C VAL A 286 -3.00 11.64 -21.78
N GLY A 287 -2.47 10.67 -21.03
CA GLY A 287 -1.21 10.00 -21.34
C GLY A 287 -1.32 8.82 -22.31
N TYR A 288 -0.17 8.45 -22.90
CA TYR A 288 0.00 7.24 -23.73
C TYR A 288 -0.45 5.96 -22.96
N PRO A 289 -1.11 4.96 -23.59
CA PRO A 289 -1.33 4.75 -25.02
C PRO A 289 -2.56 5.46 -25.61
N TRP A 290 -3.13 6.42 -24.90
CA TRP A 290 -4.37 7.09 -25.27
C TRP A 290 -4.12 8.46 -25.90
N LYS A 291 -5.06 8.91 -26.73
CA LYS A 291 -5.16 10.29 -27.23
C LYS A 291 -6.59 10.76 -27.07
N GLU A 292 -6.80 12.02 -26.68
CA GLU A 292 -8.14 12.61 -26.63
C GLU A 292 -8.78 12.62 -28.03
N THR A 293 -9.94 11.99 -28.15
CA THR A 293 -10.83 12.13 -29.31
C THR A 293 -11.78 13.27 -29.02
N GLY A 294 -11.48 14.45 -29.59
CA GLY A 294 -12.12 15.71 -29.25
C GLY A 294 -13.64 15.63 -29.31
N GLY A 295 -14.29 15.89 -28.17
CA GLY A 295 -15.66 16.37 -28.16
C GLY A 295 -15.69 17.79 -28.75
N LYS A 296 -16.65 18.03 -29.64
CA LYS A 296 -17.18 19.38 -29.89
C LYS A 296 -18.19 19.74 -28.81
#